data_AF-A0A925EIN2-F1
#
_entry.id   AF-A0A925EIN2-F1
#
_cell.length_a   1.000
_cell.length_b   1.000
_cell.length_c   1.000
_cell.angle_alpha   90.00
_cell.angle_beta   90.00
_cell.angle_gamma   90.00
#
_symmetry.space_group_name_H-M   'P 1'
#
loop_
_entity.id
_entity.type
_entity.pdbx_description
1 polymer ?
#
loop_
_entity_poly.entity_id
_entity_poly.type
_entity_poly.pdbx_seq_one_letter_code
_entity_poly.pdbx_strand_id
1 'polypeptide(L)'
;MNHQPFEDWLLNDKNLTSSEKRELDLHLRTCTNCTALSATGLALRSANVITPAAGFTVRFQQRLVAQKIAERRRKLWGVMVLILGGGSLLGWFAAPYLYAFVTAPVEWLTTIIGYVLFVVTSLQALTEVMAVLFRIVPDFVPPYMWMVLISALAGFGLLWTISIWRFSRRTPQGVSA
;
A
#
# COMPACT_ATOMS: atom_id res chain seq x y z
N MET A 1 17.89 2.16 -16.64
CA MET A 1 17.37 1.53 -17.88
C MET A 1 16.21 0.65 -17.47
N ASN A 2 15.13 0.55 -18.25
CA ASN A 2 13.98 -0.27 -17.88
C ASN A 2 14.28 -1.74 -18.22
N HIS A 3 14.36 -2.62 -17.20
CA HIS A 3 14.70 -4.04 -17.35
C HIS A 3 13.46 -4.94 -17.47
N GLN A 4 12.32 -4.46 -16.98
CA GLN A 4 11.08 -5.23 -16.85
C GLN A 4 10.61 -5.92 -18.15
N PRO A 5 10.55 -5.25 -19.33
CA PRO A 5 10.06 -5.91 -20.54
C PRO A 5 10.98 -7.06 -20.99
N PHE A 6 12.28 -6.92 -20.78
CA PHE A 6 13.26 -7.94 -21.17
C PHE A 6 13.26 -9.13 -20.22
N GLU A 7 13.06 -8.91 -18.92
CA GLU A 7 12.90 -9.97 -17.93
C GLU A 7 11.63 -10.79 -18.20
N ASP A 8 10.50 -10.13 -18.49
CA ASP A 8 9.24 -10.81 -18.81
C ASP A 8 9.36 -11.67 -20.08
N TRP A 9 10.05 -11.17 -21.11
CA TRP A 9 10.27 -11.92 -22.35
C TRP A 9 11.13 -13.17 -22.12
N LEU A 10 12.10 -13.08 -21.20
CA LEU A 10 13.06 -14.13 -20.95
C LEU A 10 12.53 -15.24 -20.01
N LEU A 11 11.68 -14.87 -19.05
CA LEU A 11 11.12 -15.79 -18.06
C LEU A 11 9.85 -16.52 -18.55
N ASN A 12 9.00 -15.85 -19.33
CA ASN A 12 7.67 -16.37 -19.69
C ASN A 12 7.61 -17.13 -21.03
N ASP A 13 8.74 -17.35 -21.70
CA ASP A 13 8.81 -18.04 -23.01
C ASP A 13 7.80 -17.51 -24.04
N LYS A 14 7.64 -16.19 -24.08
CA LYS A 14 6.76 -15.53 -25.05
C LYS A 14 7.33 -15.70 -26.45
N ASN A 15 6.47 -16.04 -27.42
CA ASN A 15 6.84 -16.00 -28.83
C ASN A 15 7.05 -14.55 -29.29
N LEU A 16 8.31 -14.10 -29.29
CA LEU A 16 8.70 -12.75 -29.68
C LEU A 16 8.66 -12.56 -31.20
N THR A 17 8.22 -11.38 -31.63
CA THR A 17 8.33 -10.92 -33.02
C THR A 17 9.79 -10.64 -33.40
N SER A 18 10.08 -10.53 -34.71
CA SER A 18 11.45 -10.28 -35.20
C SER A 18 12.03 -8.94 -34.71
N SER A 19 11.18 -7.93 -34.53
CA SER A 19 11.59 -6.64 -33.95
C SER A 19 11.92 -6.74 -32.47
N GLU A 20 11.09 -7.42 -31.67
CA GLU A 20 11.31 -7.61 -30.23
C GLU A 20 12.57 -8.43 -29.94
N LYS A 21 12.85 -9.46 -30.76
CA LYS A 21 14.10 -10.24 -30.66
C LYS A 21 15.33 -9.37 -30.86
N ARG A 22 15.31 -8.48 -31.85
CA ARG A 22 16.43 -7.57 -32.12
C ARG A 22 16.66 -6.61 -30.95
N GLU A 23 15.58 -6.13 -30.33
CA GLU A 23 15.66 -5.24 -29.17
C GLU A 23 16.21 -5.94 -27.94
N LEU A 24 15.80 -7.20 -27.69
CA LEU A 24 16.33 -8.04 -26.63
C LEU A 24 17.83 -8.30 -26.81
N ASP A 25 18.28 -8.64 -28.02
CA ASP A 25 19.71 -8.89 -28.32
C ASP A 25 20.58 -7.65 -28.10
N LEU A 26 20.06 -6.46 -28.41
CA LEU A 26 20.74 -5.19 -28.13
C LEU A 26 20.83 -4.94 -26.63
N HIS A 27 19.78 -5.24 -25.87
CA HIS A 27 19.76 -5.08 -24.41
C HIS A 27 20.72 -6.06 -23.72
N LEU A 28 20.76 -7.32 -24.14
CA LEU A 28 21.64 -8.35 -23.58
C LEU A 28 23.14 -8.05 -23.74
N ARG A 29 23.52 -7.19 -24.69
CA ARG A 29 24.90 -6.73 -24.89
C ARG A 29 25.31 -5.60 -23.94
N THR A 30 24.33 -4.89 -23.37
CA THR A 30 24.56 -3.69 -22.56
C THR A 30 24.25 -3.90 -21.08
N CYS A 31 23.37 -4.84 -20.75
CA CYS A 31 22.91 -5.11 -19.39
C CYS A 31 23.41 -6.46 -18.88
N THR A 32 24.40 -6.45 -17.97
CA THR A 32 24.97 -7.66 -17.35
C THR A 32 23.94 -8.51 -16.58
N ASN A 33 22.95 -7.87 -15.94
CA ASN A 33 21.92 -8.56 -15.17
C ASN A 33 21.03 -9.44 -16.07
N CYS A 34 20.56 -8.89 -17.19
CA CYS A 34 19.73 -9.63 -18.14
C CYS A 34 20.52 -10.73 -18.87
N THR A 35 21.83 -10.52 -19.11
CA THR A 35 22.73 -11.58 -19.63
C THR A 35 22.89 -12.72 -18.64
N ALA A 36 23.04 -12.43 -17.34
CA ALA A 36 23.12 -13.47 -16.32
C ALA A 36 21.79 -14.26 -16.25
N LEU A 37 20.66 -13.57 -16.32
CA LEU A 37 19.34 -14.20 -16.32
C LEU A 37 19.16 -15.13 -17.54
N SER A 38 19.56 -14.71 -18.74
CA SER A 38 19.50 -15.54 -19.95
C SER A 38 20.35 -16.80 -19.84
N ALA A 39 21.57 -16.68 -19.30
CA ALA A 39 22.45 -17.81 -19.07
C ALA A 39 21.89 -18.81 -18.04
N THR A 40 21.32 -18.31 -16.92
CA THR A 40 20.70 -19.18 -15.91
C THR A 40 19.45 -19.88 -16.42
N GLY A 41 18.59 -19.19 -17.19
CA GLY A 41 17.43 -19.79 -17.83
C GLY A 41 17.82 -20.93 -18.78
N LEU A 42 18.88 -20.73 -19.57
CA LEU A 42 19.41 -21.76 -20.48
C LEU A 42 20.03 -22.95 -19.70
N ALA A 43 20.73 -22.69 -18.60
CA ALA A 43 21.27 -23.73 -17.72
C ALA A 43 20.15 -24.58 -17.07
N LEU A 44 19.05 -23.94 -16.64
CA LEU A 44 17.90 -24.64 -16.07
C LEU A 44 17.14 -25.47 -17.12
N ARG A 45 17.02 -24.97 -18.36
CA ARG A 45 16.35 -25.69 -19.47
C ARG A 45 17.18 -26.83 -20.03
N SER A 46 18.50 -26.72 -19.98
CA SER A 46 19.43 -27.78 -20.41
C SER A 46 19.69 -28.82 -19.33
N ALA A 47 19.24 -28.56 -18.09
CA ALA A 47 19.29 -29.56 -17.02
C ALA A 47 18.43 -30.77 -17.40
N ASN A 48 19.01 -31.96 -17.30
CA ASN A 48 18.30 -33.19 -17.61
C ASN A 48 17.17 -33.40 -16.60
N VAL A 49 15.95 -33.57 -17.11
CA VAL A 49 14.77 -33.84 -16.28
C VAL A 49 14.86 -35.28 -15.79
N ILE A 50 15.28 -35.46 -14.53
CA ILE A 50 15.36 -36.78 -13.90
C ILE A 50 13.94 -37.24 -13.56
N THR A 51 13.60 -38.45 -13.99
CA THR A 51 12.31 -39.06 -13.64
C THR A 51 12.27 -39.39 -12.14
N PRO A 52 11.14 -39.15 -11.47
CA PRO A 52 11.03 -39.45 -10.06
C PRO A 52 11.18 -40.95 -9.82
N ALA A 53 11.80 -41.34 -8.71
CA ALA A 53 11.89 -42.74 -8.31
C ALA A 53 10.49 -43.39 -8.24
N ALA A 54 10.42 -44.69 -8.57
CA ALA A 54 9.17 -45.43 -8.50
C ALA A 54 8.48 -45.26 -7.12
N GLY A 55 7.17 -45.02 -7.14
CA GLY A 55 6.38 -44.78 -5.92
C GLY A 55 6.50 -43.38 -5.30
N PHE A 56 7.26 -42.47 -5.90
CA PHE A 56 7.34 -41.06 -5.45
C PHE A 56 5.97 -40.40 -5.36
N THR A 57 5.14 -40.57 -6.39
CA THR A 57 3.81 -39.95 -6.48
C THR A 57 2.91 -40.39 -5.32
N VAL A 58 2.89 -41.68 -5.02
CA VAL A 58 2.12 -42.26 -3.91
C VAL A 58 2.60 -41.69 -2.57
N ARG A 59 3.91 -41.71 -2.32
CA ARG A 59 4.51 -41.15 -1.09
C ARG A 59 4.21 -39.66 -0.95
N PHE A 60 4.29 -38.91 -2.04
CA PHE A 60 4.06 -37.47 -2.06
C PHE A 60 2.59 -37.16 -1.76
N GLN A 61 1.65 -37.86 -2.39
CA GLN A 61 0.22 -37.70 -2.14
C GLN A 61 -0.15 -38.02 -0.69
N GLN A 62 0.38 -39.11 -0.12
CA GLN A 62 0.16 -39.46 1.29
C GLN A 62 0.66 -38.36 2.24
N ARG A 63 1.88 -37.85 2.01
CA ARG A 63 2.44 -36.73 2.80
C ARG A 63 1.62 -35.46 2.64
N LEU A 64 1.15 -35.18 1.43
CA LEU A 64 0.35 -33.99 1.13
C LEU A 64 -0.98 -34.01 1.89
N VAL A 65 -1.65 -35.16 1.96
CA VAL A 65 -2.90 -35.32 2.72
C VAL A 65 -2.64 -35.10 4.22
N ALA A 66 -1.61 -35.73 4.77
CA ALA A 66 -1.24 -35.57 6.18
C ALA A 66 -0.90 -34.11 6.52
N GLN A 67 -0.14 -33.43 5.66
CA GLN A 67 0.20 -32.01 5.82
C GLN A 67 -1.04 -31.11 5.74
N LYS A 68 -1.93 -31.34 4.76
CA LYS A 68 -3.18 -30.57 4.64
C LYS A 68 -4.06 -30.71 5.89
N ILE A 69 -4.15 -31.90 6.47
CA ILE A 69 -4.91 -32.12 7.71
C ILE A 69 -4.26 -31.37 8.88
N ALA A 70 -2.94 -31.47 9.03
CA ALA A 70 -2.21 -30.77 10.08
C ALA A 70 -2.33 -29.24 9.96
N GLU A 71 -2.26 -28.71 8.75
CA GLU A 71 -2.41 -27.28 8.47
C GLU A 71 -3.84 -26.79 8.76
N ARG A 72 -4.86 -27.54 8.32
CA ARG A 72 -6.27 -27.24 8.65
C ARG A 72 -6.49 -27.20 10.15
N ARG A 73 -5.93 -28.16 10.91
CA ARG A 73 -6.02 -28.17 12.38
C ARG A 73 -5.36 -26.93 12.99
N ARG A 74 -4.15 -26.56 12.57
CA ARG A 74 -3.47 -25.35 13.06
C ARG A 74 -4.27 -24.09 12.75
N LYS A 75 -4.83 -23.97 11.54
CA LYS A 75 -5.69 -22.84 11.15
C LYS A 75 -6.95 -22.79 12.00
N LEU A 76 -7.62 -23.92 12.22
CA LEU A 76 -8.80 -24.00 13.08
C LEU A 76 -8.49 -23.57 14.51
N TRP A 77 -7.40 -24.07 15.10
CA TRP A 77 -6.96 -23.65 16.43
C TRP A 77 -6.60 -22.16 16.47
N GLY A 78 -5.87 -21.67 15.48
CA GLY A 78 -5.53 -20.24 15.37
C GLY A 78 -6.77 -19.36 15.29
N VAL A 79 -7.76 -19.76 14.48
CA VAL A 79 -9.04 -19.04 14.34
C VAL A 79 -9.86 -19.14 15.63
N MET A 80 -9.93 -20.30 16.28
CA MET A 80 -10.62 -20.44 17.57
C MET A 80 -10.00 -19.54 18.63
N VAL A 81 -8.67 -19.52 18.76
CA VAL A 81 -7.98 -18.63 19.71
C VAL A 81 -8.21 -17.17 19.36
N LEU A 82 -8.17 -16.80 18.07
CA LEU A 82 -8.43 -15.43 17.62
C LEU A 82 -9.87 -14.99 17.93
N ILE A 83 -10.87 -15.85 17.66
CA ILE A 83 -12.28 -15.52 17.91
C ILE A 83 -12.58 -15.49 19.40
N LEU A 84 -12.16 -16.49 20.17
CA LEU A 84 -12.45 -16.55 21.60
C LEU A 84 -11.65 -15.49 22.36
N GLY A 85 -10.34 -15.42 22.12
CA GLY A 85 -9.47 -14.44 22.78
C GLY A 85 -9.77 -13.01 22.32
N GLY A 86 -9.81 -12.78 21.01
CA GLY A 86 -10.11 -11.47 20.44
C GLY A 86 -11.53 -11.02 20.73
N GLY A 87 -12.52 -11.92 20.63
CA GLY A 87 -13.91 -11.63 20.95
C GLY A 87 -14.13 -11.37 22.44
N SER A 88 -13.48 -12.13 23.32
CA SER A 88 -13.53 -11.87 24.77
C SER A 88 -12.89 -10.54 25.14
N LEU A 89 -11.73 -10.22 24.55
CA LEU A 89 -11.05 -8.95 24.79
C LEU A 89 -11.89 -7.76 24.28
N LEU A 90 -12.40 -7.85 23.05
CA LEU A 90 -13.31 -6.85 22.47
C LEU A 90 -14.55 -6.68 23.33
N GLY A 91 -15.17 -7.78 23.75
CA GLY A 91 -16.32 -7.78 24.64
C GLY A 91 -16.01 -7.08 25.96
N TRP A 92 -14.85 -7.36 26.56
CA TRP A 92 -14.42 -6.72 27.81
C TRP A 92 -14.25 -5.20 27.66
N PHE A 93 -13.59 -4.75 26.57
CA PHE A 93 -13.43 -3.33 26.29
C PHE A 93 -14.74 -2.63 25.92
N ALA A 94 -15.63 -3.31 25.20
CA ALA A 94 -16.91 -2.77 24.78
C ALA A 94 -17.97 -2.78 25.90
N ALA A 95 -17.86 -3.71 26.86
CA ALA A 95 -18.82 -3.90 27.94
C ALA A 95 -19.21 -2.62 28.70
N PRO A 96 -18.28 -1.76 29.17
CA PRO A 96 -18.67 -0.54 29.88
C PRO A 96 -19.44 0.43 29.00
N TYR A 97 -19.09 0.55 27.72
CA TYR A 97 -19.79 1.43 26.77
C TYR A 97 -21.19 0.89 26.44
N LEU A 98 -21.32 -0.42 26.21
CA LEU A 98 -22.62 -1.05 25.96
C LEU A 98 -23.52 -0.95 27.19
N TYR A 99 -22.97 -1.16 28.39
CA TYR A 99 -23.71 -1.00 29.64
C TYR A 99 -24.17 0.44 29.83
N ALA A 100 -23.27 1.43 29.69
CA ALA A 100 -23.60 2.85 29.81
C ALA A 100 -24.65 3.30 28.78
N PHE A 101 -24.59 2.77 27.56
CA PHE A 101 -25.57 3.08 26.52
C PHE A 101 -26.98 2.55 26.86
N VAL A 102 -27.07 1.33 27.39
CA VAL A 102 -28.36 0.72 27.79
C VAL A 102 -28.94 1.41 29.03
N THR A 103 -28.10 1.80 30.00
CA THR A 103 -28.57 2.40 31.25
C THR A 103 -28.90 3.89 31.14
N ALA A 104 -28.20 4.64 30.29
CA ALA A 104 -28.33 6.09 30.19
C ALA A 104 -28.31 6.58 28.72
N PRO A 105 -29.30 6.17 27.89
CA PRO A 105 -29.34 6.56 26.48
C PRO A 105 -29.50 8.08 26.29
N VAL A 106 -30.16 8.75 27.23
CA VAL A 106 -30.37 10.21 27.20
C VAL A 106 -29.07 10.97 27.44
N GLU A 107 -28.22 10.52 28.35
CA GLU A 107 -26.93 11.19 28.63
C GLU A 107 -25.97 11.10 27.45
N TRP A 108 -25.98 9.98 26.74
CA TRP A 108 -25.23 9.85 25.48
C TRP A 108 -25.72 10.84 24.43
N LEU A 109 -27.04 10.99 24.28
CA LEU A 109 -27.63 11.92 23.33
C LEU A 109 -27.28 13.37 23.67
N THR A 110 -27.38 13.76 24.95
CA THR A 110 -27.01 15.11 25.38
C THR A 110 -25.52 15.38 25.22
N THR A 111 -24.67 14.38 25.45
CA THR A 111 -23.22 14.48 25.23
C THR A 111 -22.91 14.68 23.74
N ILE A 112 -23.55 13.91 22.85
CA ILE A 112 -23.38 14.06 21.40
C ILE A 112 -23.84 15.46 20.96
N ILE A 113 -25.01 15.91 21.41
CA ILE A 113 -25.51 17.25 21.10
C ILE A 113 -24.54 18.31 21.62
N GLY A 114 -24.01 18.15 22.83
CA GLY A 114 -23.02 19.04 23.42
C GLY A 114 -21.73 19.12 22.59
N TYR A 115 -21.20 17.97 22.13
CA TYR A 115 -20.04 17.94 21.24
C TYR A 115 -20.32 18.60 19.89
N VAL A 116 -21.49 18.36 19.29
CA VAL A 116 -21.88 19.00 18.03
C VAL A 116 -21.96 20.50 18.20
N LEU A 117 -22.64 20.97 19.25
CA LEU A 117 -22.74 22.39 19.57
C LEU A 117 -21.35 22.99 19.79
N PHE A 118 -20.48 22.34 20.56
CA PHE A 118 -19.10 22.79 20.79
C PHE A 118 -18.30 22.91 19.48
N VAL A 119 -18.40 21.94 18.58
CA VAL A 119 -17.72 21.98 17.28
C VAL A 119 -18.26 23.13 16.43
N VAL A 120 -19.58 23.29 16.37
CA VAL A 120 -20.23 24.36 15.60
C VAL A 120 -19.85 25.74 16.15
N THR A 121 -19.93 25.96 17.46
CA THR A 121 -19.58 27.24 18.07
C THR A 121 -18.10 27.54 17.96
N SER A 122 -17.24 26.52 18.07
CA SER A 122 -15.79 26.68 17.85
C SER A 122 -15.48 27.07 16.41
N LEU A 123 -16.16 26.46 15.43
CA LEU A 123 -16.05 26.85 14.02
C LEU A 123 -16.54 28.28 13.80
N GLN A 124 -17.66 28.68 14.39
CA GLN A 124 -18.18 30.04 14.32
C GLN A 124 -17.17 31.05 14.89
N ALA A 125 -16.66 30.81 16.10
CA ALA A 125 -15.65 31.65 16.72
C ALA A 125 -14.38 31.75 15.87
N LEU A 126 -13.93 30.63 15.30
CA LEU A 126 -12.80 30.62 14.37
C LEU A 126 -13.08 31.47 13.14
N THR A 127 -14.27 31.37 12.54
CA THR A 127 -14.63 32.18 11.37
C THR A 127 -14.72 33.66 11.68
N GLU A 128 -15.22 34.05 12.87
CA GLU A 128 -15.27 35.44 13.29
C GLU A 128 -13.87 36.01 13.48
N VAL A 129 -12.99 35.26 14.17
CA VAL A 129 -11.59 35.64 14.35
C VAL A 129 -10.89 35.77 12.99
N MET A 130 -11.08 34.80 12.10
CA MET A 130 -10.51 34.84 10.75
C MET A 130 -11.06 36.02 9.95
N ALA A 131 -12.37 36.34 10.04
CA ALA A 131 -12.96 37.47 9.33
C ALA A 131 -12.38 38.81 9.81
N VAL A 132 -12.19 38.97 11.13
CA VAL A 132 -11.52 40.15 11.70
C VAL A 132 -10.07 40.22 11.23
N LEU A 133 -9.35 39.10 11.28
CA LEU A 133 -7.96 39.02 10.84
C LEU A 133 -7.83 39.37 9.35
N PHE A 134 -8.68 38.81 8.48
CA PHE A 134 -8.70 39.11 7.05
C PHE A 134 -9.12 40.54 6.73
N ARG A 135 -9.84 41.22 7.64
CA ARG A 135 -10.17 42.63 7.48
C ARG A 135 -9.02 43.54 7.87
N ILE A 136 -8.25 43.19 8.90
CA ILE A 136 -7.17 44.04 9.45
C ILE A 136 -5.83 43.80 8.74
N VAL A 137 -5.51 42.54 8.41
CA VAL A 137 -4.22 42.17 7.83
C VAL A 137 -3.91 42.86 6.50
N PRO A 138 -4.86 43.04 5.56
CA PRO A 138 -4.60 43.75 4.31
C PRO A 138 -4.23 45.22 4.52
N ASP A 139 -4.78 45.87 5.55
CA ASP A 139 -4.49 47.28 5.85
C ASP A 139 -3.15 47.45 6.58
N PHE A 140 -2.72 46.45 7.36
CA PHE A 140 -1.45 46.49 8.07
C PHE A 140 -0.25 46.08 7.20
N VAL A 141 -0.46 45.23 6.20
CA VAL A 141 0.61 44.69 5.35
C VAL A 141 0.74 45.53 4.06
N PRO A 142 1.89 46.18 3.82
CA PRO A 142 2.09 46.95 2.61
C PRO A 142 1.92 46.10 1.32
N PRO A 143 1.43 46.68 0.21
CA PRO A 143 1.14 45.93 -1.02
C PRO A 143 2.30 45.11 -1.58
N TYR A 144 3.55 45.58 -1.42
CA TYR A 144 4.74 44.87 -1.90
C TYR A 144 5.04 43.58 -1.12
N MET A 145 4.69 43.51 0.17
CA MET A 145 4.86 42.30 0.99
C MET A 145 3.95 41.17 0.49
N TRP A 146 2.75 41.49 0.00
CA TRP A 146 1.86 40.51 -0.63
C TRP A 146 2.47 39.90 -1.89
N MET A 147 3.11 40.72 -2.74
CA MET A 147 3.82 40.20 -3.93
C MET A 147 4.95 39.24 -3.54
N VAL A 148 5.73 39.55 -2.50
CA VAL A 148 6.81 38.68 -2.01
C VAL A 148 6.25 37.37 -1.47
N LEU A 149 5.19 37.42 -0.65
CA LEU A 149 4.54 36.22 -0.09
C LEU A 149 3.97 35.31 -1.17
N ILE A 150 3.23 35.86 -2.13
CA ILE A 150 2.65 35.09 -3.23
C ILE A 150 3.75 34.48 -4.11
N SER A 151 4.81 35.24 -4.39
CA SER A 151 5.96 34.75 -5.16
C SER A 151 6.68 33.61 -4.45
N ALA A 152 6.90 33.73 -3.13
CA ALA A 152 7.51 32.68 -2.33
C ALA A 152 6.63 31.42 -2.31
N LEU A 153 5.32 31.57 -2.09
CA LEU A 153 4.36 30.45 -2.05
C LEU A 153 4.29 29.72 -3.41
N ALA A 154 4.28 30.48 -4.51
CA ALA A 154 4.32 29.94 -5.86
C ALA A 154 5.64 29.21 -6.14
N GLY A 155 6.77 29.79 -5.72
CA GLY A 155 8.09 29.16 -5.83
C GLY A 155 8.16 27.84 -5.07
N PHE A 156 7.71 27.82 -3.82
CA PHE A 156 7.61 26.59 -3.03
C PHE A 156 6.66 25.56 -3.65
N GLY A 157 5.50 25.99 -4.16
CA GLY A 157 4.54 25.12 -4.85
C GLY A 157 5.13 24.48 -6.11
N LEU A 158 5.88 25.24 -6.91
CA LEU A 158 6.60 24.72 -8.08
C LEU A 158 7.68 23.73 -7.68
N LEU A 159 8.51 24.07 -6.69
CA LEU A 159 9.54 23.16 -6.17
C LEU A 159 8.93 21.85 -5.65
N TRP A 160 7.82 21.94 -4.94
CA TRP A 160 7.11 20.78 -4.41
C TRP A 160 6.53 19.92 -5.54
N THR A 161 5.91 20.53 -6.54
CA THR A 161 5.35 19.84 -7.70
C THR A 161 6.43 19.15 -8.52
N ILE A 162 7.56 19.83 -8.78
CA ILE A 162 8.72 19.26 -9.47
C ILE A 162 9.34 18.12 -8.67
N SER A 163 9.43 18.27 -7.34
CA SER A 163 9.92 17.22 -6.44
C SER A 163 9.05 15.97 -6.54
N ILE A 164 7.73 16.09 -6.35
CA ILE A 164 6.79 14.98 -6.45
C ILE A 164 6.85 14.32 -7.84
N TRP A 165 6.86 15.12 -8.90
CA TRP A 165 6.92 14.61 -10.27
C TRP A 165 8.21 13.83 -10.55
N ARG A 166 9.34 14.31 -10.03
CA ARG A 166 10.65 13.64 -10.13
C ARG A 166 10.67 12.32 -9.36
N PHE A 167 10.05 12.26 -8.19
CA PHE A 167 9.97 11.02 -7.40
C PHE A 167 8.97 10.03 -7.99
N SER A 168 7.78 10.48 -8.40
CA SER A 168 6.73 9.65 -9.01
C SER A 168 7.14 9.02 -10.34
N ARG A 169 7.91 9.71 -11.18
CA ARG A 169 8.45 9.12 -12.42
C ARG A 169 9.63 8.16 -12.21
N ARG A 170 10.20 8.13 -10.99
CA ARG A 170 11.32 7.24 -10.61
C ARG A 170 10.89 6.02 -9.81
N THR A 171 9.62 5.90 -9.45
CA THR A 171 9.04 4.69 -8.87
C THR A 171 8.23 3.93 -9.92
N PRO A 172 8.78 2.88 -10.56
CA PRO A 172 7.95 1.84 -11.14
C PRO A 172 7.24 1.12 -10.01
N GLN A 173 5.94 0.94 -10.20
CA GLN A 173 5.01 0.30 -9.28
C GLN A 173 5.48 -1.12 -8.96
N GLY A 174 5.81 -1.33 -7.69
CA GLY A 174 5.85 -2.66 -7.12
C GLY A 174 4.42 -3.16 -6.87
N VAL A 175 4.11 -4.29 -7.49
CA VAL A 175 3.20 -5.35 -7.03
C VAL A 175 1.71 -5.02 -6.85
N SER A 176 0.91 -5.43 -7.83
CA SER A 176 -0.42 -6.07 -7.72
C SER A 176 -0.98 -6.21 -9.15
N ALA A 177 -1.46 -7.34 -9.68
CA ALA A 177 -1.81 -8.66 -9.16
C ALA A 177 -1.68 -9.66 -10.32
#